data_AF-A0A2D7CBE8-F1
#
_entry.id   AF-A0A2D7CBE8-F1
#
_cell.length_a   1.000
_cell.length_b   1.000
_cell.length_c   1.000
_cell.angle_alpha   90.00
_cell.angle_beta   90.00
_cell.angle_gamma   90.00
#
_symmetry.space_group_name_H-M   'P 1'
#
loop_
_entity.id
_entity.type
_entity.pdbx_description
1 polymer ?
#
loop_
_entity_poly.entity_id
_entity_poly.type
_entity_poly.pdbx_seq_one_letter_code
_entity_poly.pdbx_strand_id
1 'polypeptide(L)'
;MRRALAWAVYLTHVLILAYGALGWMIPMPGPAVHLAFLLGVRYHWHVTGGCIITEWEKRLRGMPSEEERHFTRNVLRGLGLKHIDDEGAYKVLTAGLGALAAVDAVFIAEAIFGALN
;
A
#
# COMPACT_ATOMS: atom_id res chain seq x y z
N MET A 1 -24.86 10.44 7.05
CA MET A 1 -24.12 9.19 7.38
C MET A 1 -23.24 8.69 6.24
N ARG A 2 -23.75 8.42 5.02
CA ARG A 2 -22.94 7.89 3.89
C ARG A 2 -21.67 8.70 3.59
N ARG A 3 -21.73 10.03 3.64
CA ARG A 3 -20.57 10.92 3.39
C ARG A 3 -19.47 10.80 4.45
N ALA A 4 -19.84 10.65 5.72
CA ALA A 4 -18.87 10.47 6.81
C ALA A 4 -18.17 9.10 6.72
N LEU A 5 -18.92 8.05 6.39
CA LEU A 5 -18.38 6.71 6.17
C LEU A 5 -17.41 6.70 4.98
N ALA A 6 -17.77 7.36 3.88
CA ALA A 6 -16.92 7.48 2.71
C ALA A 6 -15.61 8.26 2.97
N TRP A 7 -15.63 9.23 3.89
CA TRP A 7 -14.42 9.90 4.38
C TRP A 7 -13.58 9.00 5.28
N ALA A 8 -14.22 8.25 6.18
CA ALA A 8 -13.52 7.29 7.03
C ALA A 8 -12.79 6.24 6.18
N VAL A 9 -13.45 5.68 5.17
CA VAL A 9 -12.83 4.69 4.25
C VAL A 9 -11.65 5.30 3.48
N TYR A 10 -11.80 6.53 2.97
CA TYR A 10 -10.69 7.25 2.32
C TYR A 10 -9.50 7.46 3.27
N LEU A 11 -9.77 7.92 4.50
CA LEU A 11 -8.73 8.13 5.51
C LEU A 11 -8.03 6.82 5.87
N THR A 12 -8.78 5.72 6.03
CA THR A 12 -8.20 4.40 6.24
C THR A 12 -7.27 4.00 5.09
N HIS A 13 -7.65 4.29 3.84
CA HIS A 13 -6.81 4.01 2.69
C HIS A 13 -5.49 4.80 2.73
N VAL A 14 -5.56 6.08 3.08
CA VAL A 14 -4.38 6.94 3.25
C VAL A 14 -3.48 6.44 4.39
N LEU A 15 -4.07 6.02 5.52
CA LEU A 15 -3.32 5.47 6.64
C LEU A 15 -2.60 4.16 6.28
N ILE A 16 -3.27 3.28 5.53
CA ILE A 16 -2.68 2.03 5.04
C ILE A 16 -1.53 2.30 4.06
N LEU A 17 -1.70 3.28 3.17
CA LEU A 17 -0.63 3.71 2.27
C LEU A 17 0.56 4.28 3.05
N ALA A 18 0.30 5.13 4.05
CA ALA A 18 1.34 5.69 4.91
C ALA A 18 2.07 4.60 5.70
N TYR A 19 1.33 3.62 6.25
CA TYR A 19 1.92 2.46 6.91
C TYR A 19 2.78 1.65 5.94
N GLY A 20 2.31 1.37 4.73
CA GLY A 20 3.11 0.69 3.71
C GLY A 20 4.39 1.43 3.33
N ALA A 21 4.41 2.77 3.37
CA ALA A 21 5.58 3.57 3.02
C ALA A 21 6.58 3.75 4.19
N LEU A 22 6.10 3.74 5.43
CA LEU A 22 6.88 4.13 6.61
C LEU A 22 6.98 3.03 7.68
N GLY A 23 6.33 1.88 7.51
CA GLY A 23 6.25 0.84 8.54
C GLY A 23 7.60 0.18 8.85
N TRP A 24 8.56 0.25 7.93
CA TRP A 24 9.95 -0.17 8.13
C TRP A 24 10.70 0.66 9.19
N MET A 25 10.23 1.86 9.52
CA MET A 25 10.83 2.73 10.54
C MET A 25 10.47 2.31 11.97
N ILE A 26 9.51 1.39 12.14
CA ILE A 26 9.07 0.91 13.44
C ILE A 26 10.17 -0.04 13.97
N PRO A 27 10.59 0.07 15.24
CA PRO A 27 11.58 -0.84 15.82
C PRO A 27 11.06 -2.29 15.85
N MET A 28 11.97 -3.27 15.95
CA MET A 28 11.59 -4.69 16.04
C MET A 28 10.54 -4.92 17.13
N PRO A 29 9.48 -5.72 16.85
CA PRO A 29 9.27 -6.58 15.67
C PRO A 29 8.60 -5.90 14.46
N GLY A 30 8.55 -4.56 14.41
CA GLY A 30 7.91 -3.77 13.35
C GLY A 30 8.19 -4.22 11.91
N PRO A 31 9.46 -4.35 11.48
CA PRO A 31 9.79 -4.73 10.10
C PRO A 31 9.28 -6.12 9.71
N ALA A 32 9.19 -7.07 10.65
CA ALA A 32 8.61 -8.39 10.39
C ALA A 32 7.10 -8.33 10.13
N VAL A 33 6.38 -7.53 10.93
CA VAL A 33 4.94 -7.29 10.73
C VAL A 33 4.69 -6.52 9.44
N HIS A 34 5.54 -5.53 9.16
CA HIS A 34 5.48 -4.73 7.95
C HIS A 34 5.72 -5.58 6.69
N LEU A 35 6.75 -6.44 6.69
CA LEU A 35 7.01 -7.37 5.59
C LEU A 35 5.82 -8.29 5.31
N ALA A 36 5.22 -8.88 6.35
CA ALA A 36 4.04 -9.73 6.21
C ALA A 36 2.86 -8.95 5.60
N PHE A 37 2.67 -7.70 6.03
CA PHE A 37 1.67 -6.80 5.46
C PHE A 37 1.94 -6.49 3.99
N LEU A 38 3.18 -6.13 3.60
CA LEU A 38 3.53 -5.82 2.20
C LEU A 38 3.29 -7.02 1.28
N LEU A 39 3.64 -8.23 1.73
CA LEU A 39 3.38 -9.46 0.99
C LEU A 39 1.88 -9.71 0.85
N GLY A 40 1.10 -9.49 1.92
CA GLY A 40 -0.36 -9.59 1.90
C GLY A 40 -1.00 -8.60 0.91
N VAL A 41 -0.55 -7.35 0.91
CA VAL A 41 -1.02 -6.32 -0.05
C VAL A 41 -0.69 -6.73 -1.48
N ARG A 42 0.54 -7.19 -1.74
CA ARG A 42 0.95 -7.66 -3.08
C ARG A 42 0.10 -8.84 -3.55
N TYR A 43 -0.09 -9.83 -2.69
CA TYR A 43 -0.89 -11.00 -3.01
C TYR A 43 -2.36 -10.63 -3.26
N HIS A 44 -2.94 -9.81 -2.38
CA HIS A 44 -4.30 -9.32 -2.52
C HIS A 44 -4.49 -8.63 -3.88
N TRP A 45 -3.62 -7.67 -4.20
CA TRP A 45 -3.68 -6.94 -5.46
C TRP A 45 -3.57 -7.87 -6.67
N HIS A 46 -2.67 -8.86 -6.61
CA HIS A 46 -2.50 -9.83 -7.69
C HIS A 46 -3.77 -10.65 -7.94
N VAL A 47 -4.50 -11.02 -6.89
CA VAL A 47 -5.73 -11.83 -6.98
C VAL A 47 -6.95 -11.01 -7.38
N THR A 48 -7.12 -9.81 -6.82
CA THR A 48 -8.34 -9.01 -6.98
C THR A 48 -8.25 -7.99 -8.11
N GLY A 49 -7.04 -7.65 -8.57
CA GLY A 49 -6.81 -6.53 -9.47
C GLY A 49 -6.68 -5.18 -8.76
N GLY A 50 -6.82 -5.12 -7.43
CA GLY A 50 -6.47 -3.95 -6.63
C GLY A 50 -6.90 -3.90 -5.14
N CYS A 51 -6.98 -2.66 -4.65
CA CYS A 51 -7.34 -2.13 -3.32
C CYS A 51 -8.74 -2.30 -2.68
N ILE A 52 -9.22 -3.43 -2.13
CA ILE A 52 -10.62 -3.62 -1.62
C ILE A 52 -11.31 -2.42 -0.93
N ILE A 53 -10.56 -1.59 -0.20
CA ILE A 53 -11.01 -0.35 0.46
C ILE A 53 -11.49 0.70 -0.56
N THR A 54 -10.82 0.80 -1.69
CA THR A 54 -11.20 1.61 -2.85
C THR A 54 -12.52 1.15 -3.44
N GLU A 55 -12.72 -0.16 -3.64
CA GLU A 55 -14.03 -0.68 -4.08
C GLU A 55 -15.13 -0.34 -3.07
N TRP A 56 -14.86 -0.41 -1.78
CA TRP A 56 -15.81 0.01 -0.74
C TRP A 56 -16.09 1.51 -0.80
N GLU A 57 -15.06 2.34 -0.99
CA GLU A 57 -15.22 3.79 -1.13
C GLU A 57 -16.09 4.14 -2.34
N LYS A 58 -15.82 3.53 -3.50
CA LYS A 58 -16.58 3.75 -4.74
C LYS A 58 -18.05 3.39 -4.56
N ARG A 59 -18.32 2.21 -3.99
CA ARG A 59 -19.69 1.76 -3.67
C ARG A 59 -20.42 2.73 -2.74
N LEU A 60 -19.73 3.26 -1.74
CA LEU A 60 -20.32 4.19 -0.78
C LEU A 60 -20.55 5.60 -1.35
N ARG A 61 -19.70 6.04 -2.28
CA ARG A 61 -19.79 7.35 -2.94
C ARG A 61 -20.64 7.35 -4.21
N GLY A 62 -21.10 6.17 -4.67
CA GLY A 62 -21.86 6.03 -5.92
C GLY A 62 -21.02 6.35 -7.15
N MET A 63 -19.71 6.14 -7.08
CA MET A 63 -18.80 6.35 -8.21
C MET A 63 -18.79 5.13 -9.13
N PRO A 64 -18.60 5.32 -10.46
CA PRO A 64 -18.42 4.21 -11.38
C PRO A 64 -17.22 3.35 -10.95
N SER A 65 -17.32 2.04 -11.17
CA SER A 65 -16.31 1.04 -10.80
C SER A 65 -15.09 1.06 -11.74
N GLU A 66 -14.63 2.24 -12.16
CA GLU A 66 -13.39 2.33 -12.93
C GLU A 66 -12.23 1.81 -12.06
N GLU A 67 -11.35 1.00 -12.63
CA GLU A 67 -10.38 0.13 -11.96
C GLU A 67 -9.61 0.77 -10.78
N GLU A 68 -9.44 0.05 -9.67
CA GLU A 68 -8.69 0.48 -8.48
C GLU A 68 -7.35 1.18 -8.70
N ARG A 69 -6.69 0.90 -9.83
CA ARG A 69 -5.46 1.54 -10.28
C ARG A 69 -5.55 3.07 -10.28
N HIS A 70 -6.75 3.64 -10.37
CA HIS A 70 -6.99 5.07 -10.24
C HIS A 70 -6.51 5.69 -8.93
N PHE A 71 -6.63 5.03 -7.77
CA PHE A 71 -6.17 5.63 -6.50
C PHE A 71 -4.65 5.79 -6.49
N THR A 72 -3.92 4.71 -6.74
CA THR A 72 -2.46 4.72 -6.81
C THR A 72 -1.97 5.64 -7.92
N ARG A 73 -2.61 5.61 -9.09
CA ARG A 73 -2.32 6.54 -10.18
C ARG A 73 -2.53 8.00 -9.78
N ASN A 74 -3.64 8.32 -9.11
CA ASN A 74 -3.93 9.68 -8.66
C ASN A 74 -2.92 10.16 -7.61
N VAL A 75 -2.54 9.28 -6.68
CA VAL A 75 -1.46 9.56 -5.71
C VAL A 75 -0.14 9.83 -6.43
N LEU A 76 0.27 8.94 -7.33
CA LEU A 76 1.52 9.09 -8.08
C LEU A 76 1.52 10.34 -8.96
N ARG A 77 0.39 10.69 -9.58
CA ARG A 77 0.21 11.96 -10.31
C ARG A 77 0.32 13.17 -9.39
N GLY A 78 -0.29 13.10 -8.20
CA GLY A 78 -0.18 14.14 -7.18
C GLY A 78 1.25 14.33 -6.66
N LEU A 79 2.05 13.26 -6.65
CA LEU A 79 3.48 13.28 -6.29
C LEU A 79 4.40 13.72 -7.45
N GLY A 80 3.85 14.06 -8.62
CA GLY A 80 4.61 14.62 -9.75
C GLY A 80 4.69 13.74 -11.00
N LEU A 81 4.23 12.48 -10.95
CA LEU A 81 4.19 11.58 -12.11
C LEU A 81 2.92 11.80 -12.95
N LYS A 82 2.74 13.02 -13.47
CA LYS A 82 1.49 13.52 -14.07
C LYS A 82 0.93 12.67 -15.21
N HIS A 83 1.78 11.99 -15.97
CA HIS A 83 1.39 11.22 -17.17
C HIS A 83 1.36 9.70 -16.96
N ILE A 84 1.50 9.23 -15.72
CA ILE A 84 1.48 7.79 -15.45
C ILE A 84 0.08 7.21 -15.75
N ASP A 85 0.07 6.09 -16.46
CA ASP A 85 -1.11 5.28 -16.75
C ASP A 85 -1.29 4.19 -15.69
N ASP A 86 -2.32 3.35 -15.84
CA ASP A 86 -2.67 2.35 -14.85
C ASP A 86 -1.65 1.21 -14.76
N GLU A 87 -1.06 0.83 -15.90
CA GLU A 87 0.01 -0.18 -15.93
C GLU A 87 1.31 0.35 -15.32
N GLY A 88 1.67 1.60 -15.61
CA GLY A 88 2.80 2.28 -14.99
C GLY A 88 2.62 2.40 -13.48
N ALA A 89 1.43 2.78 -13.01
CA ALA A 89 1.13 2.86 -11.58
C ALA A 89 1.27 1.50 -10.89
N TYR A 90 0.82 0.42 -11.54
CA TYR A 90 1.00 -0.94 -11.05
C TYR A 90 2.47 -1.37 -10.97
N LYS A 91 3.27 -1.06 -12.00
CA LYS A 91 4.72 -1.36 -12.01
C LYS A 91 5.45 -0.61 -10.90
N VAL A 92 5.19 0.69 -10.76
CA VAL A 92 5.78 1.53 -9.70
C VAL A 92 5.43 0.97 -8.31
N LEU A 93 4.16 0.64 -8.09
CA LEU A 93 3.74 0.06 -6.81
C LEU A 93 4.41 -1.29 -6.55
N THR A 94 4.45 -2.18 -7.54
CA THR A 94 5.05 -3.51 -7.40
C THR A 94 6.55 -3.42 -7.10
N ALA A 95 7.25 -2.50 -7.77
CA ALA A 95 8.66 -2.22 -7.53
C ALA A 95 8.87 -1.61 -6.13
N GLY A 96 8.03 -0.64 -5.74
CA GLY A 96 8.07 -0.01 -4.41
C GLY A 96 7.85 -1.02 -3.28
N LEU A 97 6.82 -1.88 -3.39
CA LEU A 97 6.56 -2.96 -2.44
C LEU A 97 7.76 -3.92 -2.34
N GLY A 98 8.38 -4.26 -3.46
CA GLY A 98 9.58 -5.10 -3.48
C GLY A 98 10.79 -4.45 -2.80
N ALA A 99 11.03 -3.16 -3.06
CA ALA A 99 12.11 -2.41 -2.44
C ALA A 99 11.93 -2.31 -0.91
N LEU A 100 10.72 -2.01 -0.45
CA LEU A 100 10.40 -1.91 0.97
C LEU A 100 10.50 -3.26 1.68
N ALA A 101 10.03 -4.34 1.04
CA ALA A 101 10.20 -5.69 1.57
C ALA A 101 11.69 -6.08 1.70
N ALA A 102 12.54 -5.65 0.78
CA ALA A 102 13.98 -5.85 0.88
C ALA A 102 14.59 -5.07 2.05
N VAL A 103 14.14 -3.83 2.29
CA VAL A 103 14.54 -3.03 3.46
C VAL A 103 14.15 -3.74 4.76
N ASP A 104 12.93 -4.24 4.88
CA ASP A 104 12.49 -5.00 6.06
C ASP A 104 13.36 -6.24 6.28
N ALA A 105 13.68 -6.97 5.21
CA ALA A 105 14.51 -8.17 5.29
C ALA A 105 15.92 -7.87 5.83
N VAL A 106 16.51 -6.71 5.48
CA VAL A 106 17.80 -6.27 6.03
C VAL A 106 17.69 -6.04 7.54
N PHE A 107 16.71 -5.27 8.00
CA PHE A 107 16.52 -5.01 9.43
C PHE A 107 16.27 -6.28 10.25
N ILE A 108 15.49 -7.22 9.69
CA ILE A 108 15.24 -8.51 10.32
C ILE A 108 16.54 -9.32 10.41
N ALA A 109 17.33 -9.36 9.33
CA ALA A 109 18.60 -10.08 9.32
C ALA A 109 19.59 -9.48 10.34
N GLU A 110 19.73 -8.15 10.39
CA GLU A 110 20.56 -7.46 11.38
C GLU A 110 20.14 -7.79 12.81
N ALA A 111 18.83 -7.80 13.10
CA ALA A 111 18.32 -8.15 14.41
C ALA A 111 18.61 -9.61 14.80
N ILE A 112 18.52 -10.55 13.84
CA ILE A 112 18.84 -11.96 14.07
C ILE A 112 20.33 -12.14 14.33
N PHE A 113 21.21 -11.56 13.51
CA PHE A 113 22.65 -11.65 13.72
C PHE A 113 23.09 -10.98 15.03
N GLY A 114 22.49 -9.85 15.38
CA GLY A 114 22.72 -9.18 16.66
C GLY A 114 22.28 -10.00 17.88
N ALA A 115 21.29 -10.89 17.73
CA ALA A 115 20.85 -11.78 18.80
C ALA A 115 21.69 -13.07 18.93
N LEU A 116 22.45 -13.42 17.89
CA LEU A 116 23.29 -14.63 17.84
C LEU A 116 24.76 -14.39 18.19
N ASN A 117 25.19 -13.13 18.25
CA ASN A 117 26.51 -12.68 18.69
C ASN A 117 26.48 -12.22 20.15
#